data_AF-A0A810NN41-F1
#
_entry.id   AF-A0A810NN41-F1
#
_cell.length_a   1.000
_cell.length_b   1.000
_cell.length_c   1.000
_cell.angle_alpha   90.00
_cell.angle_beta   90.00
_cell.angle_gamma   90.00
#
_symmetry.space_group_name_H-M   'P 1'
#
loop_
_entity.id
_entity.type
_entity.pdbx_description
1 polymer ?
#
loop_
_entity_poly.entity_id
_entity_poly.type
_entity_poly.pdbx_seq_one_letter_code
_entity_poly.pdbx_strand_id
1 'polypeptide(L)'
;MALSAATARDLLGALPVTVADPLDAREFTDLERRFGFTFNPDHRTLLATGLPEGSRWPDWRDGDPDELRERLAAPIDGVLFDVQENGYWHPSWGERPSRTAFALAVAHRHLTEAPRLVPVYGHRYAPALPEPGLPVLSVMQTDVIVYGNDLAAYLRREFGLAGSDGEPAPALIPFWSDLL
;
A
#
# COMPACT_ATOMS: atom_id res chain seq x y z
N MET A 1 12.35 -11.28 -3.83
CA MET A 1 13.46 -10.70 -4.66
C MET A 1 13.04 -9.30 -5.07
N ALA A 2 13.96 -8.38 -5.31
CA ALA A 2 13.61 -7.04 -5.78
C ALA A 2 13.05 -7.05 -7.20
N LEU A 3 12.08 -6.17 -7.46
CA LEU A 3 11.53 -5.95 -8.79
C LEU A 3 12.59 -5.30 -9.68
N SER A 4 12.88 -5.92 -10.83
CA SER A 4 13.80 -5.34 -11.81
C SER A 4 13.08 -4.38 -12.76
N ALA A 5 13.78 -3.39 -13.31
CA ALA A 5 13.22 -2.49 -14.31
C ALA A 5 12.78 -3.20 -15.61
N ALA A 6 13.44 -4.31 -15.97
CA ALA A 6 13.03 -5.13 -17.12
C ALA A 6 11.67 -5.80 -16.84
N THR A 7 11.55 -6.45 -15.68
CA THR A 7 10.29 -7.07 -15.24
C THR A 7 9.18 -6.03 -15.07
N ALA A 8 9.48 -4.87 -14.51
CA ALA A 8 8.50 -3.77 -14.40
C ALA A 8 8.00 -3.33 -15.76
N ARG A 9 8.87 -3.21 -16.77
CA ARG A 9 8.49 -2.83 -18.13
C ARG A 9 7.59 -3.89 -18.78
N ASP A 10 7.93 -5.16 -18.62
CA ASP A 10 7.13 -6.27 -19.15
C ASP A 10 5.73 -6.30 -18.51
N LEU A 11 5.66 -6.11 -17.19
CA LEU A 11 4.39 -6.05 -16.46
C LEU A 11 3.54 -4.86 -16.91
N LEU A 12 4.11 -3.66 -16.95
CA LEU A 12 3.42 -2.44 -17.38
C LEU A 12 2.91 -2.54 -18.83
N GLY A 13 3.74 -3.08 -19.73
CA GLY A 13 3.36 -3.28 -21.13
C GLY A 13 2.26 -4.33 -21.34
N ALA A 14 2.01 -5.20 -20.36
CA ALA A 14 0.94 -6.19 -20.39
C ALA A 14 -0.35 -5.71 -19.72
N LEU A 15 -0.35 -4.54 -19.06
CA LEU A 15 -1.55 -4.01 -18.42
C LEU A 15 -2.58 -3.54 -19.48
N PRO A 16 -3.88 -3.74 -19.24
CA PRO A 16 -4.95 -3.30 -20.15
C PRO A 16 -5.32 -1.82 -19.94
N VAL A 17 -4.33 -0.95 -19.68
CA VAL A 17 -4.52 0.49 -19.44
C VAL A 17 -3.43 1.30 -20.15
N THR A 18 -3.67 2.61 -20.28
CA THR A 18 -2.61 3.54 -20.69
C THR A 18 -1.55 3.60 -19.60
N VAL A 19 -0.29 3.65 -20.02
CA VAL A 19 0.87 3.86 -19.15
C VAL A 19 1.56 5.14 -19.60
N ALA A 20 1.55 6.16 -18.75
CA ALA A 20 2.22 7.43 -18.98
C ALA A 20 3.71 7.36 -18.65
N ASP A 21 4.41 8.46 -18.96
CA ASP A 21 5.84 8.60 -18.71
C ASP A 21 6.19 8.41 -17.22
N PRO A 22 7.32 7.75 -16.92
CA PRO A 22 7.73 7.43 -15.55
C PRO A 22 7.98 8.67 -14.70
N LEU A 23 7.92 8.52 -13.37
CA LEU A 23 8.38 9.55 -12.44
C LEU A 23 9.91 9.68 -12.48
N ASP A 24 10.40 10.91 -12.46
CA ASP A 24 11.82 11.19 -12.30
C ASP A 24 12.26 11.26 -10.82
N ALA A 25 13.57 11.33 -10.57
CA ALA A 25 14.12 11.35 -9.22
C ALA A 25 13.68 12.58 -8.39
N ARG A 26 13.44 13.72 -9.04
CA ARG A 26 12.97 14.94 -8.37
C ARG A 26 11.50 14.78 -7.99
N GLU A 27 10.67 14.28 -8.90
CA GLU A 27 9.25 14.03 -8.63
C GLU A 27 9.08 13.08 -7.43
N PHE A 28 9.83 11.98 -7.38
CA PHE A 28 9.83 11.11 -6.19
C PHE A 28 10.21 11.87 -4.92
N THR A 29 11.29 12.65 -4.94
CA THR A 29 11.75 13.38 -3.76
C THR A 29 10.71 14.39 -3.28
N ASP A 30 10.00 15.03 -4.21
CA ASP A 30 8.97 16.01 -3.89
C ASP A 30 7.71 15.33 -3.36
N LEU A 31 7.31 14.17 -3.90
CA LEU A 31 6.21 13.33 -3.37
C LEU A 31 6.51 12.80 -1.97
N GLU A 32 7.69 12.22 -1.77
CA GLU A 32 8.13 11.64 -0.50
C GLU A 32 8.17 12.72 0.59
N ARG A 33 8.68 13.91 0.27
CA ARG A 33 8.65 15.08 1.18
C ARG A 33 7.25 15.60 1.44
N ARG A 34 6.43 15.73 0.40
CA ARG A 34 5.07 16.29 0.49
C ARG A 34 4.17 15.43 1.36
N PHE A 35 4.24 14.11 1.20
CA PHE A 35 3.34 13.19 1.87
C PHE A 35 3.95 12.57 3.12
N GLY A 36 5.27 12.61 3.32
CA GLY A 36 5.92 12.14 4.54
C GLY A 36 6.08 10.62 4.59
N PHE A 37 6.52 10.01 3.48
CA PHE A 37 6.88 8.60 3.42
C PHE A 37 7.98 8.39 2.36
N THR A 38 8.63 7.24 2.38
CA THR A 38 9.55 6.81 1.31
C THR A 38 8.92 5.65 0.56
N PHE A 39 8.94 5.67 -0.77
CA PHE A 39 8.42 4.54 -1.54
C PHE A 39 9.27 3.29 -1.27
N ASN A 40 8.60 2.14 -1.16
CA ASN A 40 9.27 0.85 -1.22
C ASN A 40 10.11 0.75 -2.52
N PRO A 41 11.30 0.12 -2.51
CA PRO A 41 12.13 0.02 -3.71
C PRO A 41 11.43 -0.60 -4.93
N ASP A 42 10.56 -1.59 -4.74
CA ASP A 42 9.85 -2.23 -5.85
C ASP A 42 8.75 -1.32 -6.40
N HIS A 43 8.01 -0.65 -5.52
CA HIS A 43 7.00 0.33 -5.93
C HIS A 43 7.64 1.51 -6.67
N ARG A 44 8.77 2.01 -6.16
CA ARG A 44 9.57 3.04 -6.83
C ARG A 44 10.04 2.56 -8.21
N THR A 45 10.52 1.33 -8.32
CA THR A 45 10.98 0.77 -9.60
C THR A 45 9.86 0.68 -10.63
N LEU A 46 8.65 0.30 -10.20
CA LEU A 46 7.47 0.29 -11.07
C LEU A 46 7.17 1.70 -11.61
N LEU A 47 7.02 2.69 -10.71
CA LEU A 47 6.66 4.06 -11.08
C LEU A 47 7.77 4.80 -11.84
N ALA A 48 9.03 4.43 -11.63
CA ALA A 48 10.19 4.91 -12.41
C ALA A 48 10.29 4.24 -13.79
N THR A 49 9.46 3.23 -14.07
CA THR A 49 9.38 2.57 -15.39
C THR A 49 8.17 3.06 -16.19
N GLY A 50 7.06 3.37 -15.53
CA GLY A 50 5.90 3.99 -16.14
C GLY A 50 4.75 4.14 -15.15
N LEU A 51 3.78 5.00 -15.47
CA LEU A 51 2.64 5.30 -14.60
C LEU A 51 1.34 4.77 -15.20
N PRO A 52 0.78 3.67 -14.67
CA PRO A 52 -0.55 3.23 -15.06
C PRO A 52 -1.60 4.29 -14.75
N GLU A 53 -2.50 4.54 -15.70
CA GLU A 53 -3.58 5.52 -15.57
C GLU A 53 -4.95 4.85 -15.34
N GLY A 54 -5.87 5.60 -14.73
CA GLY A 54 -7.26 5.21 -14.54
C GLY A 54 -7.74 5.44 -13.10
N SER A 55 -9.06 5.47 -12.89
CA SER A 55 -9.65 5.92 -11.61
C SER A 55 -9.22 5.11 -10.36
N ARG A 56 -8.78 3.87 -10.56
CA ARG A 56 -8.29 3.02 -9.46
C ARG A 56 -6.79 3.20 -9.19
N TRP A 57 -6.03 3.67 -10.16
CA TRP A 57 -4.61 3.97 -10.00
C TRP A 57 -4.45 5.35 -9.35
N PRO A 58 -3.54 5.51 -8.37
CA PRO A 58 -3.21 6.83 -7.86
C PRO A 58 -2.50 7.65 -8.93
N ASP A 59 -3.02 8.84 -9.23
CA ASP A 59 -2.33 9.80 -10.09
C ASP A 59 -1.28 10.55 -9.26
N TRP A 60 -0.06 10.04 -9.26
CA TRP A 60 1.06 10.60 -8.51
C TRP A 60 1.61 11.91 -9.09
N ARG A 61 1.32 12.24 -10.36
CA ARG A 61 1.90 13.41 -11.02
C ARG A 61 0.96 14.60 -10.99
N ASP A 62 -0.27 14.40 -11.45
CA ASP A 62 -1.24 15.47 -11.70
C ASP A 62 -2.50 15.33 -10.83
N GLY A 63 -2.56 14.30 -9.98
CA GLY A 63 -3.71 14.00 -9.13
C GLY A 63 -3.96 15.04 -8.04
N ASP A 64 -5.22 15.10 -7.59
CA ASP A 64 -5.61 15.94 -6.47
C ASP A 64 -4.82 15.54 -5.21
N PRO A 65 -4.03 16.45 -4.62
CA PRO A 65 -3.28 16.18 -3.40
C PRO A 65 -4.14 15.74 -2.22
N ASP A 66 -5.38 16.22 -2.13
CA ASP A 66 -6.29 15.83 -1.06
C ASP A 66 -6.83 14.42 -1.29
N GLU A 67 -7.14 14.04 -2.53
CA GLU A 67 -7.48 12.66 -2.87
C GLU A 67 -6.32 11.69 -2.56
N LEU A 68 -5.08 12.07 -2.88
CA LEU A 68 -3.92 11.26 -2.53
C LEU A 68 -3.74 11.12 -1.01
N ARG A 69 -4.01 12.18 -0.24
CA ARG A 69 -3.99 12.11 1.24
C ARG A 69 -5.06 11.17 1.76
N GLU A 70 -6.28 11.24 1.23
CA GLU A 70 -7.37 10.32 1.59
C GLU A 70 -6.99 8.87 1.31
N ARG A 71 -6.46 8.57 0.11
CA ARG A 71 -5.97 7.22 -0.23
C ARG A 71 -4.87 6.74 0.69
N LEU A 72 -3.96 7.62 1.10
CA LEU A 72 -2.87 7.30 2.03
C LEU A 72 -3.35 7.12 3.49
N ALA A 73 -4.45 7.78 3.88
CA ALA A 73 -5.03 7.69 5.21
C ALA A 73 -6.00 6.50 5.34
N ALA A 74 -6.63 6.09 4.23
CA ALA A 74 -7.68 5.07 4.19
C ALA A 74 -7.40 3.77 4.97
N PRO A 75 -6.18 3.19 4.97
CA PRO A 75 -5.90 2.00 5.79
C PRO A 75 -6.06 2.26 7.29
N ILE A 76 -5.54 3.38 7.79
CA ILE A 76 -5.63 3.76 9.21
C ILE A 76 -7.07 4.16 9.54
N ASP A 77 -7.69 4.99 8.70
CA ASP A 77 -9.06 5.45 8.90
C ASP A 77 -10.06 4.29 8.93
N GLY A 78 -9.84 3.26 8.10
CA GLY A 78 -10.63 2.04 8.12
C GLY A 78 -10.53 1.28 9.44
N VAL A 79 -9.32 1.11 10.00
CA VAL A 79 -9.16 0.46 11.32
C VAL A 79 -9.80 1.32 12.42
N LEU A 80 -9.64 2.64 12.38
CA LEU A 80 -10.27 3.55 13.34
C LEU A 80 -11.79 3.50 13.27
N PHE A 81 -12.36 3.37 12.07
CA PHE A 81 -13.78 3.13 11.88
C PHE A 81 -14.21 1.86 12.62
N ASP A 82 -13.48 0.74 12.49
CA ASP A 82 -13.82 -0.49 13.18
C ASP A 82 -13.68 -0.38 14.70
N VAL A 83 -12.71 0.40 15.17
CA VAL A 83 -12.60 0.74 16.60
C VAL A 83 -13.86 1.49 17.06
N GLN A 84 -14.34 2.45 16.28
CA GLN A 84 -15.47 3.29 16.64
C GLN A 84 -16.81 2.55 16.58
N GLU A 85 -17.07 1.87 15.47
CA GLU A 85 -18.40 1.40 15.08
C GLU A 85 -18.56 -0.12 15.26
N ASN A 86 -17.48 -0.89 15.10
CA ASN A 86 -17.55 -2.35 15.05
C ASN A 86 -16.93 -3.05 16.27
N GLY A 87 -16.54 -2.28 17.29
CA GLY A 87 -16.03 -2.81 18.55
C GLY A 87 -14.64 -3.43 18.47
N TYR A 88 -13.93 -3.26 17.36
CA TYR A 88 -12.58 -3.79 17.20
C TYR A 88 -11.62 -3.20 18.24
N TRP A 89 -10.74 -4.04 18.78
CA TRP A 89 -9.67 -3.61 19.67
C TRP A 89 -8.51 -4.58 19.59
N HIS A 90 -7.35 -4.11 19.11
CA HIS A 90 -6.20 -4.99 18.94
C HIS A 90 -5.64 -5.41 20.31
N PRO A 91 -5.29 -6.71 20.52
CA PRO A 91 -4.81 -7.20 21.81
C PRO A 91 -3.55 -6.51 22.34
N SER A 92 -2.69 -6.00 21.45
CA SER A 92 -1.45 -5.30 21.85
C SER A 92 -1.68 -3.88 22.39
N TRP A 93 -2.89 -3.32 22.25
CA TRP A 93 -3.21 -1.96 22.69
C TRP A 93 -3.60 -1.86 24.17
N GLY A 94 -3.62 -2.99 24.89
CA GLY A 94 -3.99 -3.06 26.29
C GLY A 94 -5.50 -3.04 26.53
N GLU A 95 -5.93 -2.54 27.68
CA GLU A 95 -7.35 -2.45 28.02
C GLU A 95 -8.04 -1.33 27.22
N ARG A 96 -9.18 -1.64 26.60
CA ARG A 96 -9.96 -0.65 25.85
C ARG A 96 -10.57 0.40 26.78
N PRO A 97 -10.27 1.70 26.59
CA PRO A 97 -10.93 2.76 27.34
C PRO A 97 -12.46 2.75 27.12
N SER A 98 -13.23 3.03 28.17
CA SER A 98 -14.69 3.06 28.11
C SER A 98 -15.25 4.21 27.26
N ARG A 99 -14.51 5.30 27.11
CA ARG A 99 -14.90 6.43 26.23
C ARG A 99 -14.30 6.24 24.85
N THR A 100 -15.15 6.21 23.82
CA THR A 100 -14.74 6.02 22.43
C THR A 100 -13.67 7.01 21.96
N ALA A 101 -13.76 8.29 22.33
CA ALA A 101 -12.74 9.28 21.98
C ALA A 101 -11.34 8.92 22.52
N PHE A 102 -11.25 8.31 23.72
CA PHE A 102 -9.98 7.85 24.27
C PHE A 102 -9.51 6.54 23.63
N ALA A 103 -10.44 5.63 23.29
CA ALA A 103 -10.11 4.43 22.53
C ALA A 103 -9.52 4.78 21.16
N LEU A 104 -10.13 5.72 20.43
CA LEU A 104 -9.63 6.22 19.15
C LEU A 104 -8.26 6.89 19.28
N ALA A 105 -8.05 7.71 20.32
CA ALA A 105 -6.74 8.34 20.53
C ALA A 105 -5.62 7.31 20.76
N VAL A 106 -5.90 6.25 21.53
CA VAL A 106 -4.94 5.15 21.77
C VAL A 106 -4.71 4.35 20.48
N ALA A 107 -5.77 3.96 19.78
CA ALA A 107 -5.68 3.23 18.51
C ALA A 107 -4.88 4.02 17.48
N HIS A 108 -5.20 5.31 17.28
CA HIS A 108 -4.49 6.18 16.35
C HIS A 108 -3.00 6.26 16.67
N ARG A 109 -2.62 6.39 17.96
CA ARG A 109 -1.20 6.38 18.35
C ARG A 109 -0.47 5.11 17.91
N HIS A 110 -1.06 3.94 18.16
CA HIS A 110 -0.47 2.67 17.73
C HIS A 110 -0.45 2.52 16.20
N LEU A 111 -1.50 2.95 15.52
CA LEU A 111 -1.57 2.90 14.05
C LEU A 111 -0.52 3.79 13.39
N THR A 112 -0.18 4.94 13.99
CA THR A 112 0.90 5.80 13.47
C THR A 112 2.31 5.22 13.64
N GLU A 113 2.48 4.18 14.47
CA GLU A 113 3.74 3.44 14.62
C GLU A 113 3.85 2.31 13.59
N ALA A 114 2.74 1.89 12.98
CA ALA A 114 2.74 0.87 11.94
C ALA A 114 3.39 1.38 10.65
N PRO A 115 4.02 0.51 9.84
CA PRO A 115 4.51 0.88 8.53
C PRO A 115 3.39 1.47 7.68
N ARG A 116 3.64 2.64 7.08
CA ARG A 116 2.62 3.27 6.23
C ARG A 116 2.34 2.40 5.01
N LEU A 117 1.08 2.30 4.64
CA LEU A 117 0.63 1.62 3.43
C LEU A 117 0.42 2.65 2.31
N VAL A 118 1.14 2.47 1.19
CA VAL A 118 1.12 3.37 0.03
C VAL A 118 0.24 2.76 -1.05
N PRO A 119 -0.76 3.48 -1.58
CA PRO A 119 -1.71 2.91 -2.52
C PRO A 119 -1.01 2.52 -3.83
N VAL A 120 -1.34 1.33 -4.33
CA VAL A 120 -0.89 0.81 -5.63
C VAL A 120 -2.06 0.85 -6.60
N TYR A 121 -3.22 0.32 -6.21
CA TYR A 121 -4.41 0.24 -7.06
C TYR A 121 -5.66 -0.07 -6.22
N GLY A 122 -6.70 0.75 -6.28
CA GLY A 122 -7.91 0.57 -5.47
C GLY A 122 -7.57 0.42 -3.98
N HIS A 123 -7.96 -0.70 -3.38
CA HIS A 123 -7.66 -1.05 -1.97
C HIS A 123 -6.39 -1.91 -1.82
N ARG A 124 -5.44 -1.80 -2.75
CA ARG A 124 -4.17 -2.54 -2.75
C ARG A 124 -3.05 -1.60 -2.36
N TYR A 125 -2.23 -2.01 -1.41
CA TYR A 125 -1.19 -1.17 -0.83
C TYR A 125 0.15 -1.88 -0.73
N ALA A 126 1.22 -1.13 -0.98
CA ALA A 126 2.60 -1.53 -0.72
C ALA A 126 3.08 -0.92 0.61
N PRO A 127 3.72 -1.68 1.51
CA PRO A 127 4.31 -1.14 2.72
C PRO A 127 5.48 -0.20 2.41
N ALA A 128 5.50 1.00 3.00
CA ALA A 128 6.58 1.99 2.91
C ALA A 128 7.79 1.57 3.76
N LEU A 129 8.39 0.44 3.42
CA LEU A 129 9.54 -0.15 4.09
C LEU A 129 10.72 -0.29 3.11
N PRO A 130 11.97 -0.24 3.58
CA PRO A 130 13.16 -0.25 2.73
C PRO A 130 13.48 -1.62 2.12
N GLU A 131 12.92 -2.71 2.67
CA GLU A 131 13.15 -4.05 2.16
C GLU A 131 12.40 -4.27 0.83
N PRO A 132 13.05 -4.85 -0.20
CA PRO A 132 12.36 -5.22 -1.44
C PRO A 132 11.63 -6.56 -1.31
N GLY A 133 10.74 -6.87 -2.25
CA GLY A 133 10.00 -8.13 -2.30
C GLY A 133 8.96 -8.26 -1.20
N LEU A 134 8.40 -7.14 -0.75
CA LEU A 134 7.33 -7.13 0.25
C LEU A 134 5.97 -7.39 -0.38
N PRO A 135 5.03 -8.03 0.36
CA PRO A 135 3.70 -8.30 -0.15
C PRO A 135 2.93 -7.03 -0.45
N VAL A 136 1.99 -7.16 -1.39
CA VAL A 136 0.91 -6.20 -1.59
C VAL A 136 -0.28 -6.65 -0.76
N LEU A 137 -0.74 -5.77 0.12
CA LEU A 137 -1.87 -6.02 0.99
C LEU A 137 -3.15 -5.48 0.37
N SER A 138 -4.23 -6.24 0.47
CA SER A 138 -5.58 -5.71 0.32
C SER A 138 -6.06 -5.28 1.69
N VAL A 139 -6.42 -4.02 1.87
CA VAL A 139 -6.86 -3.49 3.17
C VAL A 139 -8.22 -2.82 3.03
N MET A 140 -9.19 -3.36 3.74
CA MET A 140 -10.53 -2.81 3.91
C MET A 140 -10.87 -2.84 5.39
N GLN A 141 -10.63 -1.72 6.08
CA GLN A 141 -10.79 -1.63 7.54
C GLN A 141 -9.88 -2.68 8.23
N THR A 142 -10.43 -3.54 9.11
CA THR A 142 -9.68 -4.65 9.72
C THR A 142 -9.67 -5.94 8.90
N ASP A 143 -10.30 -5.97 7.72
CA ASP A 143 -10.14 -7.06 6.74
C ASP A 143 -8.87 -6.83 5.91
N VAL A 144 -7.82 -7.56 6.27
CA VAL A 144 -6.51 -7.50 5.62
C VAL A 144 -6.17 -8.87 5.05
N ILE A 145 -5.78 -8.92 3.78
CA ILE A 145 -5.23 -10.14 3.17
C ILE A 145 -3.97 -9.84 2.39
N VAL A 146 -3.08 -10.83 2.31
CA VAL A 146 -1.99 -10.82 1.32
C VAL A 146 -2.60 -11.08 -0.06
N TYR A 147 -2.55 -10.09 -0.94
CA TYR A 147 -3.10 -10.23 -2.28
C TYR A 147 -2.05 -10.75 -3.27
N GLY A 148 -0.79 -10.36 -3.10
CA GLY A 148 0.35 -10.95 -3.79
C GLY A 148 1.59 -10.90 -2.89
N ASN A 149 2.44 -11.93 -2.98
CA ASN A 149 3.60 -12.06 -2.08
C ASN A 149 4.72 -11.06 -2.40
N ASP A 150 4.70 -10.48 -3.61
CA ASP A 150 5.45 -9.30 -4.00
C ASP A 150 4.64 -8.48 -5.04
N LEU A 151 5.17 -7.31 -5.45
CA LEU A 151 4.50 -6.42 -6.39
C LEU A 151 4.28 -7.06 -7.77
N ALA A 152 5.18 -7.94 -8.21
CA ALA A 152 5.06 -8.61 -9.50
C ALA A 152 3.98 -9.71 -9.47
N ALA A 153 3.99 -10.54 -8.42
CA ALA A 153 2.96 -11.54 -8.14
C ALA A 153 1.57 -10.88 -8.07
N TYR A 154 1.47 -9.77 -7.34
CA TYR A 154 0.25 -8.97 -7.26
C TYR A 154 -0.26 -8.53 -8.64
N LEU A 155 0.58 -7.87 -9.45
CA LEU A 155 0.16 -7.36 -10.77
C LEU A 155 -0.26 -8.50 -11.72
N ARG A 156 0.46 -9.63 -11.70
CA ARG A 156 0.06 -10.81 -12.48
C ARG A 156 -1.30 -11.33 -12.07
N ARG A 157 -1.56 -11.44 -10.76
CA ARG A 157 -2.83 -11.93 -10.23
C ARG A 157 -3.99 -10.97 -10.53
N GLU A 158 -3.81 -9.68 -10.27
CA GLU A 158 -4.88 -8.67 -10.44
C GLU A 158 -5.29 -8.53 -11.91
N PHE A 159 -4.35 -8.65 -12.85
CA PHE A 159 -4.59 -8.42 -14.27
C PHE A 159 -4.53 -9.68 -15.14
N GLY A 160 -4.41 -10.88 -14.54
CA GLY A 160 -4.37 -12.16 -15.25
C GLY A 160 -3.16 -12.30 -16.20
N LEU A 161 -2.01 -11.74 -15.82
CA LEU A 161 -0.80 -11.72 -16.66
C LEU A 161 -0.02 -13.03 -16.52
N ALA A 162 0.64 -13.46 -17.60
CA ALA A 162 1.46 -14.66 -17.60
C ALA A 162 2.72 -14.52 -16.69
N GLY A 163 3.10 -15.61 -16.01
CA GLY A 163 4.32 -15.69 -15.19
C GLY A 163 4.29 -16.87 -14.23
N SER A 164 5.41 -17.16 -13.55
CA SER A 164 5.55 -18.34 -12.70
C SER A 164 5.06 -18.14 -11.27
N ASP A 165 4.35 -19.14 -10.75
CA ASP A 165 3.84 -19.29 -9.38
C ASP A 165 4.91 -19.62 -8.32
N GLY A 166 6.19 -19.31 -8.62
CA GLY A 166 7.32 -19.47 -7.70
C GLY A 166 7.36 -18.31 -6.70
N GLU A 167 6.24 -18.06 -6.02
CA GLU A 167 6.13 -16.94 -5.09
C GLU A 167 6.81 -17.30 -3.77
N PRO A 168 7.77 -16.49 -3.28
CA PRO A 168 8.29 -16.67 -1.94
C PRO A 168 7.15 -16.53 -0.92
N ALA A 169 7.28 -17.13 0.25
CA ALA A 169 6.34 -16.86 1.35
C ALA A 169 6.32 -15.35 1.63
N PRO A 170 5.14 -14.73 1.85
CA PRO A 170 5.05 -13.30 2.07
C PRO A 170 5.75 -12.93 3.38
N ALA A 171 6.53 -11.84 3.35
CA ALA A 171 7.08 -11.26 4.55
C ALA A 171 5.97 -10.73 5.46
N LEU A 172 6.14 -10.84 6.78
CA LEU A 172 5.21 -10.25 7.74
C LEU A 172 5.45 -8.75 7.83
N ILE A 173 4.38 -7.97 7.74
CA ILE A 173 4.39 -6.52 7.89
C ILE A 173 3.93 -6.19 9.30
N PRO A 174 4.75 -5.48 10.11
CA PRO A 174 4.38 -5.12 11.47
C PRO A 174 2.98 -4.49 11.55
N PHE A 175 2.21 -4.91 12.56
CA PHE A 175 0.79 -4.60 12.76
C PHE A 175 -0.16 -5.16 11.68
N TRP A 176 0.08 -4.89 10.40
CA TRP A 176 -0.83 -5.28 9.33
C TRP A 176 -0.96 -6.80 9.16
N SER A 177 0.12 -7.54 9.41
CA SER A 177 0.08 -9.01 9.37
C SER A 177 -0.62 -9.65 10.56
N ASP A 178 -0.87 -8.91 11.65
CA ASP A 178 -1.66 -9.40 12.78
C ASP A 178 -3.17 -9.44 12.47
N LEU A 179 -3.58 -8.85 11.34
CA LEU A 179 -4.96 -8.76 10.86
C LEU A 179 -5.30 -9.79 9.75
N LEU A 180 -4.37 -10.69 9.44
CA LEU A 180 -4.52 -11.74 8.41
C LEU A 180 -5.38 -12.93 8.85
#